data_AF-A0A0G2GJ45-F1
#
_entry.id   AF-A0A0G2GJ45-F1
#
_cell.length_a   1.000
_cell.length_b   1.000
_cell.length_c   1.000
_cell.angle_alpha   90.00
_cell.angle_beta   90.00
_cell.angle_gamma   90.00
#
_symmetry.space_group_name_H-M   'P 1'
#
loop_
_entity.id
_entity.type
_entity.pdbx_description
1 polymer ?
#
loop_
_entity_poly.entity_id
_entity_poly.type
_entity_poly.pdbx_seq_one_letter_code
_entity_poly.pdbx_strand_id
1 'polypeptide(L)' 'MHPHLHTKDNKACEEVMNALDECHSRGFLYKAVGMCNKPKHAVNMCLRAQRLERTKANREQAKIKREKIDRVWAEIDANT' A
#
# COMPACT_ATOMS: atom_id res chain seq x y z
N MET A 1 7.92 10.85 8.68
CA MET A 1 6.45 10.95 8.77
C MET A 1 5.85 9.99 7.76
N HIS A 2 4.76 9.30 8.13
CA HIS A 2 3.99 8.44 7.24
C HIS A 2 2.86 9.24 6.57
N PRO A 3 2.37 8.84 5.38
CA PRO A 3 1.15 9.40 4.79
C PRO A 3 -0.05 9.31 5.72
N HIS A 4 -1.16 9.96 5.39
CA HIS A 4 -2.42 9.82 6.12
C HIS A 4 -2.77 8.33 6.29
N LEU A 5 -2.65 7.87 7.53
CA LEU A 5 -2.76 6.46 7.91
C LEU A 5 -4.22 5.98 7.87
N HIS A 6 -5.17 6.87 8.12
CA HIS A 6 -6.61 6.59 8.14
C HIS A 6 -7.26 6.71 6.76
N THR A 7 -6.71 6.02 5.75
CA THR A 7 -7.42 5.79 4.49
C THR A 7 -8.11 4.43 4.52
N LYS A 8 -9.17 4.26 3.72
CA LYS A 8 -9.87 2.97 3.60
C LYS A 8 -8.91 1.84 3.18
N ASP A 9 -7.86 2.18 2.44
CA ASP A 9 -6.87 1.23 1.91
C ASP A 9 -5.92 0.68 2.98
N ASN A 10 -5.75 1.38 4.10
CA ASN A 10 -4.77 1.04 5.12
C ASN A 10 -5.38 0.34 6.35
N LYS A 11 -6.69 0.04 6.33
CA LYS A 11 -7.41 -0.58 7.46
C LYS A 11 -6.73 -1.85 7.99
N ALA A 12 -6.13 -2.65 7.12
CA ALA A 12 -5.43 -3.88 7.55
C ALA A 12 -4.11 -3.61 8.32
N CYS A 13 -3.67 -2.36 8.47
CA CYS A 13 -2.53 -1.98 9.31
C CYS A 13 -2.94 -1.29 10.62
N GLU A 14 -4.24 -1.27 10.96
CA GLU A 14 -4.76 -0.49 12.09
C GLU A 14 -4.05 -0.80 13.41
N GLU A 15 -3.77 -2.07 13.71
CA GLU A 15 -3.09 -2.48 14.93
C GLU A 15 -1.69 -1.85 15.07
N VAL A 16 -0.87 -1.92 14.01
CA VAL A 16 0.49 -1.35 14.05
C VAL A 16 0.48 0.18 14.02
N MET A 17 -0.56 0.78 13.44
CA MET A 17 -0.77 2.23 13.44
C MET A 17 -1.14 2.71 14.84
N ASN A 18 -2.07 2.03 15.52
CA ASN A 18 -2.45 2.31 16.91
C ASN A 18 -1.24 2.17 17.85
N ALA A 19 -0.38 1.17 17.66
CA ALA A 19 0.85 1.02 18.44
C ALA A 19 1.84 2.18 18.23
N LEU A 20 1.90 2.75 17.02
CA LEU A 20 2.71 3.93 16.75
C LEU A 20 2.11 5.20 17.37
N ASP A 21 0.79 5.35 17.32
CA ASP A 21 0.08 6.47 17.92
C ASP A 21 0.19 6.45 19.46
N GLU A 22 0.10 5.28 20.08
CA GLU A 22 0.38 5.11 21.51
C GLU A 22 1.82 5.49 21.85
N CYS A 23 2.79 5.18 20.97
CA CYS A 23 4.17 5.62 21.19
C CYS A 23 4.31 7.14 21.06
N HIS A 24 3.62 7.75 20.10
CA HIS A 24 3.64 9.19 19.88
C HIS A 24 2.93 9.97 21.00
N SER A 25 1.94 9.38 21.68
CA SER A 25 1.23 10.01 22.81
C SER A 25 2.13 10.24 24.02
N ARG A 26 3.29 9.55 24.10
CA ARG A 26 4.33 9.74 25.13
C ARG A 26 5.06 11.08 25.02
N GLY A 27 4.84 11.84 23.94
CA GLY A 27 5.31 13.21 23.80
C GLY A 27 6.29 13.44 22.66
N PHE A 28 6.43 14.71 22.27
CA PHE A 28 7.21 15.12 21.11
C PHE A 28 8.70 14.76 21.20
N LEU A 29 9.32 14.97 22.37
CA LEU A 29 10.74 14.66 22.54
C LEU A 29 11.01 13.15 22.44
N TYR A 30 10.11 12.32 22.97
CA TYR A 30 10.23 10.86 22.93
C TYR A 30 10.27 10.34 21.49
N LYS A 31 9.38 10.84 20.62
CA LYS A 31 9.39 10.50 19.20
C LYS A 31 10.57 11.13 18.46
N ALA A 32 10.99 12.35 18.81
CA ALA A 32 12.06 13.08 18.13
C ALA A 32 13.43 12.40 18.30
N VAL A 33 13.70 11.84 19.49
CA VAL A 33 14.95 11.10 19.76
C VAL A 33 14.91 9.64 19.31
N GLY A 34 13.85 9.22 18.60
CA GLY A 34 13.79 7.91 17.94
C GLY A 34 13.26 6.76 18.81
N MET A 35 12.66 7.01 19.97
CA MET A 35 12.16 5.95 20.86
C MET A 35 10.99 5.16 20.26
N CYS A 36 10.36 5.68 19.20
CA CYS A 36 9.27 5.02 18.47
C CYS A 36 9.72 4.26 17.20
N ASN A 37 11.01 3.97 17.04
CA ASN A 37 11.51 3.33 15.81
C ASN A 37 10.96 1.92 15.57
N LYS A 38 10.76 1.12 16.62
CA LYS A 38 10.20 -0.24 16.51
C LYS A 38 8.75 -0.24 15.98
N PRO A 39 7.78 0.46 16.61
CA PRO A 39 6.43 0.53 16.05
C PRO A 39 6.39 1.21 14.68
N LYS A 40 7.23 2.24 14.45
CA LYS A 40 7.37 2.87 13.12
C LYS A 40 7.80 1.86 12.05
N HIS A 41 8.74 0.97 12.37
CA HIS A 41 9.18 -0.07 11.44
C HIS A 41 8.04 -1.05 11.13
N ALA A 42 7.24 -1.44 12.13
CA ALA A 42 6.08 -2.30 11.93
C ALA A 42 5.05 -1.68 10.95
N VAL A 43 4.73 -0.39 11.12
CA VAL A 43 3.87 0.35 10.19
C VAL A 43 4.44 0.33 8.77
N ASN A 44 5.74 0.61 8.62
CA ASN A 44 6.39 0.60 7.31
C ASN A 44 6.30 -0.76 6.61
N MET A 45 6.52 -1.86 7.35
CA MET A 45 6.45 -3.21 6.80
C MET A 45 5.02 -3.58 6.40
N CYS A 46 4.04 -3.22 7.22
CA CYS A 46 2.63 -3.48 6.90
C CYS A 46 2.17 -2.71 5.65
N LEU A 47 2.44 -1.40 5.56
CA LEU A 47 2.08 -0.60 4.39
C LEU A 47 2.83 -1.04 3.13
N ARG A 48 4.06 -1.55 3.29
CA ARG A 48 4.81 -2.15 2.18
C ARG A 48 4.12 -3.41 1.67
N ALA A 49 3.68 -4.30 2.56
CA ALA A 49 2.96 -5.52 2.18
C ALA A 49 1.67 -5.18 1.40
N GLN A 50 0.86 -4.25 1.91
CA GLN A 50 -0.35 -3.80 1.22
C GLN A 50 -0.06 -3.20 -0.16
N ARG A 51 1.00 -2.39 -0.28
CA ARG A 51 1.44 -1.85 -1.57
C ARG A 51 1.79 -2.96 -2.56
N LEU A 52 2.47 -4.01 -2.12
CA LEU A 52 2.84 -5.15 -2.97
C LEU A 52 1.59 -5.91 -3.44
N GLU A 53 0.62 -6.17 -2.56
CA GLU A 53 -0.64 -6.81 -2.94
C GLU A 53 -1.42 -5.99 -3.97
N ARG A 54 -1.55 -4.67 -3.77
CA ARG A 54 -2.19 -3.79 -4.77
C ARG A 54 -1.43 -3.80 -6.08
N THR A 55 -0.10 -3.77 -6.04
CA THR A 55 0.75 -3.80 -7.24
C THR A 55 0.55 -5.10 -8.01
N LYS A 56 0.46 -6.24 -7.32
CA LYS A 56 0.18 -7.54 -7.90
C LYS A 56 -1.21 -7.57 -8.55
N ALA A 57 -2.24 -7.10 -7.86
CA ALA A 57 -3.59 -7.03 -8.41
C ALA A 57 -3.66 -6.12 -9.66
N ASN A 58 -3.03 -4.94 -9.60
CA ASN A 58 -2.97 -4.02 -10.74
C ASN A 58 -2.23 -4.63 -11.93
N ARG A 59 -1.14 -5.37 -11.69
CA ARG A 59 -0.40 -6.07 -12.74
C ARG A 59 -1.26 -7.13 -13.41
N GLU A 60 -2.04 -7.88 -12.65
CA GLU A 60 -2.94 -8.91 -13.19
C GLU A 60 -4.05 -8.27 -14.04
N GLN A 61 -4.69 -7.22 -13.52
CA GLN A 61 -5.69 -6.48 -14.27
C GLN A 61 -5.13 -5.85 -15.55
N ALA A 62 -3.88 -5.37 -15.52
CA ALA A 62 -3.21 -4.84 -16.70
C ALA A 62 -2.98 -5.92 -17.78
N LYS A 63 -2.62 -7.15 -17.39
CA LYS A 63 -2.49 -8.27 -18.33
C LYS A 63 -3.82 -8.60 -19.01
N ILE A 64 -4.89 -8.76 -18.23
CA ILE A 64 -6.23 -9.05 -18.76
C ILE A 64 -6.66 -7.95 -19.75
N LYS A 65 -6.45 -6.68 -19.39
CA LYS A 65 -6.76 -5.55 -20.29
C LYS A 65 -5.94 -5.61 -21.57
N ARG A 66 -4.65 -5.95 -21.48
CA ARG A 66 -3.77 -6.08 -22.64
C ARG A 66 -4.22 -7.22 -23.56
N GLU A 67 -4.52 -8.40 -23.01
CA GLU A 67 -5.02 -9.54 -23.78
C GLU A 67 -6.33 -9.21 -24.51
N LYS A 68 -7.23 -8.46 -23.86
CA LYS A 68 -8.46 -7.98 -24.50
C LYS A 68 -8.18 -7.03 -25.66
N ILE A 69 -7.27 -6.08 -25.47
CA ILE A 69 -6.86 -5.12 -26.50
C ILE A 69 -6.22 -5.86 -27.67
N ASP A 70 -5.29 -6.78 -27.40
CA ASP A 70 -4.59 -7.56 -28.42
C ASP A 70 -5.59 -8.40 -29.25
N ARG A 71 -6.62 -8.98 -28.61
CA ARG A 71 -7.69 -9.72 -29.30
C ARG A 71 -8.52 -8.82 -30.22
N VAL A 72 -8.92 -7.65 -29.72
CA VAL A 72 -9.71 -6.67 -30.52
C VAL A 72 -8.90 -6.20 -31.73
N TRP A 73 -7.60 -5.93 -31.58
CA TRP A 73 -6.74 -5.57 -32.71
C TRP A 73 -6.62 -6.70 -33.73
N ALA A 74 -6.43 -7.95 -33.28
CA ALA A 74 -6.37 -9.09 -34.18
C ALA A 74 -7.68 -9.30 -34.98
N GLU A 75 -8.83 -9.05 -34.36
CA GLU A 75 -10.13 -9.09 -35.04
C GLU A 75 -10.26 -7.99 -36.10
N ILE A 76 -9.78 -6.77 -35.82
CA ILE A 76 -9.79 -5.65 -36.79
C ILE A 76 -8.87 -5.98 -37.97
N ASP A 77 -7.65 -6.44 -37.71
CA ASP A 77 -6.66 -6.77 -38.74
C ASP A 77 -7.13 -7.92 -39.65
N ALA A 78 -7.91 -8.88 -39.13
CA ALA A 78 -8.45 -9.98 -39.92
C ALA A 78 -9.66 -9.61 -40.80
N ASN A 79 -10.32 -8.48 -40.53
CA ASN A 79 -11.49 -7.99 -41.27
C ASN A 79 -11.20 -6.74 -42.11
N THR A 80 -9.93 -6.36 -42.24
CA THR A 80 -9.44 -5.28 -43.11
C THR A 80 -8.73 -5.88 -44.32
#